data_AF-A0A5D2Q627-F1
#
_entry.id   AF-A0A5D2Q627-F1
#
_cell.length_a   1.000
_cell.length_b   1.000
_cell.length_c   1.000
_cell.angle_alpha   90.00
_cell.angle_beta   90.00
_cell.angle_gamma   90.00
#
_symmetry.space_group_name_H-M   'P 1'
#
loop_
_entity.id
_entity.type
_entity.pdbx_description
1 polymer ?
#
loop_
_entity_poly.entity_id
_entity_poly.type
_entity_poly.pdbx_seq_one_letter_code
_entity_poly.pdbx_strand_id
1 'polypeptide(L)' 'MGGSRSYSANPSDYKLLEEVGYGASATVYRAIILPTNNIVAVKCLDLDRCNNNLDDIRREA' A
#
# COMPACT_ATOMS: atom_id res chain seq x y z
N MET A 1 17.62 -0.17 19.53
CA MET A 1 16.34 -0.93 19.46
C MET A 1 15.54 -0.39 18.30
N GLY A 2 15.44 -1.11 17.18
CA GLY A 2 14.61 -0.71 16.05
C GLY A 2 13.15 -0.93 16.40
N GLY A 3 12.44 0.14 16.78
CA GLY A 3 11.01 0.07 17.07
C GLY A 3 10.25 -0.31 15.80
N SER A 4 9.46 -1.38 15.86
CA SER A 4 8.46 -1.72 14.86
C SER A 4 7.53 -0.53 14.70
N ARG A 5 7.64 0.20 13.58
CA ARG A 5 6.63 1.21 13.23
C ARG A 5 5.34 0.46 12.94
N SER A 6 4.35 0.60 13.81
CA SER A 6 3.02 0.07 13.57
C SER A 6 2.33 0.98 12.54
N TYR A 7 2.02 0.44 11.38
CA TYR A 7 1.23 1.10 10.35
C TYR A 7 -0.24 0.77 10.60
N SER A 8 -1.09 1.79 10.59
CA SER A 8 -2.53 1.61 10.82
C SER A 8 -3.19 0.93 9.62
N ALA A 9 -4.20 0.10 9.86
CA ALA A 9 -5.05 -0.42 8.79
C ALA A 9 -6.21 0.54 8.44
N ASN A 10 -6.34 1.66 9.15
CA ASN A 10 -7.37 2.65 8.88
C ASN A 10 -6.98 3.49 7.65
N PRO A 11 -7.76 3.47 6.54
CA PRO A 11 -7.45 4.24 5.35
C PRO A 11 -7.43 5.76 5.60
N SER A 12 -8.19 6.25 6.58
CA SER A 12 -8.20 7.67 6.94
C SER A 12 -6.88 8.19 7.49
N ASP A 13 -5.98 7.31 7.92
CA ASP A 13 -4.63 7.70 8.35
C ASP A 13 -3.68 7.95 7.16
N TYR A 14 -4.14 7.71 5.92
CA TYR A 14 -3.33 7.83 4.71
C TYR A 14 -3.95 8.83 3.74
N LYS A 15 -3.12 9.73 3.23
CA LYS A 15 -3.46 10.59 2.10
C LYS A 15 -2.67 10.14 0.87
N LEU A 16 -3.35 9.53 -0.10
CA LEU A 16 -2.76 9.24 -1.40
C LEU A 16 -2.47 10.54 -2.17
N LEU A 17 -1.33 10.57 -2.84
CA LEU A 17 -0.87 11.67 -3.69
C LEU A 17 -0.83 11.19 -5.14
N GLU A 18 0.25 11.45 -5.85
CA GLU A 18 0.42 10.99 -7.23
C GLU A 18 0.69 9.48 -7.33
N GLU A 19 0.29 8.92 -8.47
CA GLU A 19 0.79 7.64 -8.93
C GLU A 19 2.29 7.74 -9.20
N VAL A 20 3.05 6.77 -8.69
CA VAL A 20 4.50 6.67 -8.89
C VAL A 20 4.91 5.39 -9.61
N GLY A 21 3.97 4.48 -9.85
CA GLY A 21 4.22 3.28 -10.63
C GLY A 21 2.94 2.52 -10.99
N TYR A 22 2.96 1.87 -12.14
CA TYR A 22 1.85 1.06 -12.64
C TYR A 22 2.39 -0.30 -13.10
N GLY A 23 1.80 -1.37 -12.58
CA GLY A 23 2.12 -2.76 -12.93
C GLY A 23 0.92 -3.47 -13.55
N ALA A 24 1.09 -4.76 -13.84
CA ALA A 24 0.04 -5.57 -14.46
C ALA A 24 -1.26 -5.63 -13.62
N SER A 25 -1.13 -5.71 -12.30
CA SER A 25 -2.22 -5.92 -11.34
C SER A 25 -2.27 -4.90 -10.22
N ALA A 26 -1.42 -3.87 -10.26
CA ALA A 26 -1.27 -2.94 -9.14
C ALA A 26 -0.90 -1.53 -9.60
N THR A 27 -1.39 -0.55 -8.86
CA THR A 27 -0.92 0.84 -8.94
C THR A 27 -0.24 1.22 -7.63
N VAL A 28 0.93 1.83 -7.71
CA VAL A 28 1.68 2.32 -6.55
C VAL A 28 1.51 3.84 -6.47
N TYR A 29 1.07 4.32 -5.31
CA TYR A 29 0.91 5.74 -5.02
C TYR A 29 1.94 6.20 -3.99
N ARG A 30 2.43 7.41 -4.15
CA ARG A 30 3.05 8.13 -3.02
C ARG A 30 1.95 8.51 -2.04
N ALA A 31 2.19 8.38 -0.74
CA ALA A 31 1.22 8.75 0.28
C ALA A 31 1.88 9.37 1.51
N ILE A 32 1.10 10.10 2.29
CA ILE A 32 1.48 10.62 3.61
C ILE A 32 0.68 9.88 4.68
N ILE A 33 1.36 9.38 5.72
CA ILE A 33 0.72 8.91 6.96
C ILE A 33 0.42 10.13 7.82
N LEU A 34 -0.85 10.50 7.98
CA LEU A 34 -1.27 11.73 8.67
C LEU A 34 -0.78 11.83 10.12
N PRO A 35 -0.84 10.77 10.96
CA PRO A 35 -0.38 10.87 12.35
C PRO A 35 1.10 11.20 12.53
N THR A 36 1.95 10.88 11.54
CA THR A 36 3.41 11.01 11.65
C THR A 36 4.04 11.86 10.55
N ASN A 37 3.23 12.29 9.58
CA ASN A 37 3.61 12.99 8.36
C ASN A 37 4.72 12.29 7.52
N ASN A 38 4.87 10.97 7.69
CA ASN A 38 5.86 10.18 6.97
C ASN A 38 5.39 9.90 5.53
N ILE A 39 6.32 10.02 4.57
CA ILE A 39 6.09 9.61 3.19
C ILE A 39 6.25 8.10 3.05
N VAL A 40 5.28 7.45 2.43
CA VAL A 40 5.26 6.00 2.16
C VAL A 40 4.78 5.71 0.74
N ALA A 41 5.03 4.49 0.27
CA ALA A 41 4.43 3.95 -0.94
C ALA A 41 3.23 3.06 -0.56
N VAL A 42 2.10 3.26 -1.23
CA VAL A 42 0.90 2.43 -1.07
C VAL A 42 0.65 1.70 -2.38
N LYS A 43 0.77 0.37 -2.37
CA LYS A 43 0.48 -0.51 -3.52
C LYS A 43 -0.98 -0.95 -3.46
N CYS A 44 -1.82 -0.37 -4.31
CA CYS A 44 -3.21 -0.76 -4.48
C CYS A 44 -3.27 -1.93 -5.49
N LEU A 45 -3.78 -3.07 -5.06
CA LEU A 45 -3.96 -4.26 -5.89
C LEU A 45 -5.37 -4.27 -6.49
N ASP A 46 -5.47 -4.49 -7.79
CA ASP A 46 -6.73 -4.72 -8.49
C ASP A 46 -7.06 -6.22 -8.36
N LEU A 47 -8.02 -6.54 -7.50
CA LEU A 47 -8.41 -7.93 -7.21
C LEU A 47 -9.09 -8.60 -8.41
N ASP A 48 -9.72 -7.84 -9.32
CA ASP A 48 -10.35 -8.40 -10.52
C ASP A 48 -9.29 -8.82 -11.55
N ARG A 49 -8.12 -8.15 -11.55
CA ARG A 49 -6.97 -8.50 -12.41
C ARG A 49 -6.05 -9.54 -11.78
N CYS A 50 -6.09 -9.69 -10.47
CA CYS A 50 -5.37 -10.75 -9.78
C CYS A 50 -6.10 -12.08 -9.94
N ASN A 51 -5.45 -13.07 -10.55
CA ASN A 51 -5.94 -14.44 -10.58
C ASN A 51 -6.14 -14.91 -9.11
N ASN A 52 -7.37 -15.27 -8.75
CA ASN A 52 -7.99 -15.37 -7.41
C ASN A 52 -7.29 -16.17 -6.27
N ASN A 53 -6.00 -16.50 -6.36
CA ASN A 53 -5.30 -17.15 -5.26
C ASN A 53 -4.81 -16.11 -4.24
N LEU A 54 -5.68 -15.80 -3.26
CA LEU A 54 -5.39 -14.86 -2.17
C LEU A 54 -4.11 -15.21 -1.40
N ASP A 55 -3.71 -16.48 -1.38
CA ASP A 55 -2.47 -16.93 -0.75
C ASP A 55 -1.20 -16.48 -1.50
N ASP A 56 -1.24 -16.41 -2.83
CA ASP A 56 -0.10 -15.89 -3.61
C ASP A 56 0.03 -14.38 -3.44
N ILE A 57 -1.10 -13.65 -3.43
CA ILE A 57 -1.14 -12.21 -3.20
C ILE A 57 -0.55 -11.84 -1.82
N ARG A 58 -0.84 -12.63 -0.79
CA ARG A 58 -0.28 -12.45 0.56
C ARG A 58 1.22 -12.72 0.65
N ARG A 59 1.78 -13.55 -0.24
CA ARG A 59 3.22 -13.87 -0.24
C ARG A 59 4.07 -12.85 -1.00
N GLU A 60 3.47 -12.12 -1.94
CA GLU A 60 4.17 -11.11 -2.74
C GLU A 60 4.33 -9.74 -2.04
N ALA A 61 3.72 -9.54 -0.87
CA ALA A 61 3.61 -8.26 -0.17
C ALA A 61 4.16 -8.31 1.27
#